data_AF-A0A256XXY5-F1
#
_entry.id   AF-A0A256XXY5-F1
#
_cell.length_a   1.000
_cell.length_b   1.000
_cell.length_c   1.000
_cell.angle_alpha   90.00
_cell.angle_beta   90.00
_cell.angle_gamma   90.00
#
_symmetry.space_group_name_H-M   'P 1'
#
loop_
_entity.id
_entity.type
_entity.pdbx_description
1 polymer ?
#
loop_
_entity_poly.entity_id
_entity_poly.type
_entity_poly.pdbx_seq_one_letter_code
_entity_poly.pdbx_strand_id
1 'polypeptide(L)'
;MTLRKPKSMEECVYYTKRDIGKGKVTAWVFRGKCPKCGKGLMGKPKDPKTGQPKIRAKEYICENCGYTVPKQEYEETLTANIEYTCPHCSYSGEKQIPFKRKKVKGVDSLVFECDKCGKKILITKKMK
;
A
#
# COMPACT_ATOMS: atom_id res chain seq x y z
N MET A 1 -12.23 -9.75 11.95
CA MET A 1 -11.40 -9.19 13.04
C MET A 1 -10.90 -7.87 12.51
N THR A 2 -11.37 -6.75 13.07
CA THR A 2 -11.22 -5.44 12.42
C THR A 2 -9.77 -5.10 12.11
N LEU A 3 -9.46 -4.74 10.86
CA LEU A 3 -8.11 -4.39 10.44
C LEU A 3 -7.59 -3.18 11.23
N ARG A 4 -6.41 -3.32 11.87
CA ARG A 4 -5.73 -2.21 12.56
C ARG A 4 -5.52 -1.07 11.57
N LYS A 5 -6.15 0.08 11.85
CA LYS A 5 -5.93 1.32 11.11
C LYS A 5 -4.62 1.98 11.58
N PRO A 6 -3.86 2.65 10.69
CA PRO A 6 -2.65 3.36 11.06
C PRO A 6 -3.01 4.58 11.91
N LYS A 7 -2.17 4.92 12.90
CA LYS A 7 -2.32 6.15 13.70
C LYS A 7 -1.62 7.33 13.02
N SER A 8 -0.47 7.09 12.38
CA SER A 8 0.21 8.08 11.53
C SER A 8 0.42 7.56 10.09
N MET A 9 0.42 8.48 9.13
CA MET A 9 0.89 8.23 7.75
C MET A 9 2.33 7.70 7.73
N GLU A 10 3.14 7.99 8.74
CA GLU A 10 4.54 7.58 8.85
C GLU A 10 4.70 6.08 9.09
N GLU A 11 3.75 5.44 9.78
CA GLU A 11 3.68 3.98 9.93
C GLU A 11 3.41 3.28 8.59
N CYS A 12 2.93 4.01 7.57
CA CYS A 12 2.55 3.47 6.28
C CYS A 12 3.61 3.69 5.18
N VAL A 13 3.75 2.68 4.32
CA VAL A 13 4.42 2.78 3.01
C VAL A 13 3.47 3.35 1.96
N TYR A 14 2.19 3.02 2.11
CA TYR A 14 1.10 3.46 1.23
C TYR A 14 -0.16 3.65 2.04
N TYR A 15 -0.87 4.73 1.77
CA TYR A 15 -2.21 4.99 2.28
C TYR A 15 -3.02 5.67 1.17
N THR A 16 -4.26 5.26 1.00
CA THR A 16 -5.22 5.93 0.13
C THR A 16 -6.63 5.75 0.67
N LYS A 17 -7.42 6.83 0.64
CA LYS A 17 -8.85 6.83 0.93
C LYS A 17 -9.55 7.53 -0.22
N ARG A 18 -10.60 6.93 -0.77
CA ARG A 18 -11.36 7.46 -1.91
C ARG A 18 -12.73 6.84 -2.01
N ASP A 19 -13.58 7.48 -2.80
CA ASP A 19 -14.86 6.97 -3.22
C ASP A 19 -14.74 6.34 -4.62
N ILE A 20 -15.44 5.23 -4.85
CA ILE A 20 -15.50 4.52 -6.14
C ILE A 20 -16.99 4.44 -6.49
N GLY A 21 -17.51 5.44 -7.21
CA GLY A 21 -18.95 5.55 -7.47
C GLY A 21 -19.75 5.65 -6.17
N LYS A 22 -20.70 4.72 -5.94
CA LYS A 22 -21.47 4.62 -4.69
C LYS A 22 -20.71 3.94 -3.53
N GLY A 23 -19.54 3.37 -3.82
CA GLY A 23 -18.70 2.66 -2.85
C GLY A 23 -17.57 3.54 -2.31
N LYS A 24 -16.88 3.03 -1.29
CA LYS A 24 -15.70 3.67 -0.68
C LYS A 24 -14.56 2.65 -0.62
N VAL A 25 -13.31 3.09 -0.69
CA VAL A 25 -12.16 2.24 -0.39
C VAL A 25 -11.08 3.01 0.35
N THR A 26 -10.63 2.41 1.45
CA THR A 26 -9.51 2.85 2.26
C THR A 26 -8.49 1.72 2.24
N ALA A 27 -7.32 1.92 1.64
CA ALA A 27 -6.27 0.92 1.59
C ALA A 27 -4.97 1.46 2.19
N TRP A 28 -4.35 0.68 3.07
CA TRP A 28 -3.12 1.03 3.77
C TRP A 28 -2.15 -0.14 3.86
N VAL A 29 -0.86 0.17 3.80
CA VAL A 29 0.24 -0.79 3.84
C VAL A 29 1.20 -0.30 4.91
N PHE A 30 1.43 -1.11 5.94
CA PHE A 30 2.38 -0.78 6.99
C PHE A 30 3.83 -0.90 6.51
N ARG A 31 4.75 -0.18 7.15
CA ARG A 31 6.20 -0.40 6.98
C ARG A 31 6.56 -1.79 7.48
N GLY A 32 7.19 -2.56 6.60
CA GLY A 32 7.82 -3.83 6.96
C GLY A 32 9.04 -3.60 7.84
N LYS A 33 9.27 -4.54 8.75
CA LYS A 33 10.58 -4.73 9.38
C LYS A 33 11.57 -5.16 8.31
N CYS A 34 12.83 -4.77 8.45
CA CYS A 34 13.90 -5.18 7.56
C CYS A 34 14.07 -6.72 7.59
N PRO A 35 14.01 -7.41 6.44
CA PRO A 35 14.15 -8.87 6.40
C PRO A 35 15.55 -9.34 6.84
N LYS A 36 16.57 -8.48 6.69
CA LYS A 36 17.97 -8.81 7.06
C LYS A 36 18.28 -8.65 8.55
N CYS A 37 17.67 -7.69 9.25
CA CYS A 37 18.01 -7.40 10.65
C CYS A 37 16.86 -7.50 11.66
N GLY A 38 15.60 -7.63 11.21
CA GLY A 38 14.40 -7.78 12.05
C GLY A 38 14.03 -6.58 12.94
N LYS A 39 14.97 -5.67 13.23
CA LYS A 39 14.84 -4.57 14.19
C LYS A 39 14.47 -3.25 13.54
N GLY A 40 15.15 -2.87 12.45
CA GLY A 40 14.89 -1.59 11.77
C GLY A 40 13.67 -1.65 10.85
N LEU A 41 12.96 -0.54 10.70
CA LEU A 41 11.96 -0.37 9.64
C LEU A 41 12.65 -0.12 8.30
N MET A 42 12.01 -0.54 7.21
CA MET A 42 12.42 -0.15 5.86
C MET A 42 11.70 1.14 5.44
N GLY A 43 12.50 2.16 5.11
CA GLY A 43 12.05 3.46 4.66
C GLY A 43 12.54 3.78 3.26
N LYS A 44 12.11 4.92 2.70
CA LYS A 44 12.73 5.43 1.46
C LYS A 44 14.09 6.04 1.79
N PRO A 45 15.11 5.92 0.92
CA PRO A 45 16.39 6.60 1.11
C PRO A 45 16.19 8.11 1.28
N LYS A 46 16.85 8.68 2.29
CA LYS A 46 16.86 10.12 2.55
C LYS A 46 17.74 10.80 1.50
N ASP A 47 17.39 12.01 1.09
CA ASP A 47 18.22 12.81 0.21
C ASP A 47 19.35 13.47 1.00
N PRO A 48 20.62 13.37 0.56
CA PRO A 48 21.74 13.91 1.31
C PRO A 48 21.74 15.43 1.42
N LYS A 49 20.99 16.16 0.56
CA LYS A 49 20.92 17.64 0.63
C LYS A 49 19.80 18.15 1.53
N THR A 50 18.69 17.43 1.65
CA THR A 50 17.50 17.91 2.39
C THR A 50 17.14 17.05 3.61
N GLY A 51 17.77 15.89 3.79
CA GLY A 51 17.39 14.89 4.79
C GLY A 51 16.03 14.22 4.55
N GLN A 52 15.27 14.66 3.55
CA GLN A 52 13.89 14.20 3.32
C GLN A 52 13.85 12.88 2.55
N PRO A 53 12.84 12.02 2.75
CA PRO A 53 12.71 10.76 2.03
C PRO A 53 12.50 11.00 0.51
N LYS A 54 13.37 10.45 -0.34
CA LYS A 54 13.32 10.63 -1.80
C LYS A 54 11.96 10.22 -2.35
N ILE A 55 11.20 11.19 -2.86
CA ILE A 55 9.82 11.00 -3.34
C ILE A 55 9.74 9.91 -4.43
N ARG A 56 10.72 9.90 -5.33
CA ARG A 56 10.86 8.96 -6.47
C ARG A 56 11.90 7.85 -6.23
N ALA A 57 12.08 7.40 -4.99
CA ALA A 57 12.96 6.26 -4.70
C ALA A 57 12.54 5.00 -5.49
N LYS A 58 13.54 4.33 -6.10
CA LYS A 58 13.40 3.02 -6.78
C LYS A 58 13.63 1.83 -5.85
N GLU A 59 14.08 2.09 -4.63
CA GLU A 59 14.50 1.14 -3.62
C GLU A 59 14.10 1.64 -2.22
N TYR A 60 14.04 0.73 -1.27
CA TYR A 60 13.88 1.02 0.16
C TYR A 60 15.18 0.67 0.88
N ILE A 61 15.53 1.42 1.91
CA ILE A 61 16.70 1.20 2.75
C ILE A 61 16.27 1.00 4.20
N CYS A 62 16.93 0.08 4.91
CA CYS A 62 16.77 -0.07 6.35
C CYS A 62 17.59 0.99 7.09
N GLU A 63 16.92 1.79 7.92
CA GLU A 63 17.57 2.86 8.68
C GLU A 63 18.59 2.36 9.73
N ASN A 64 18.52 1.07 10.12
CA ASN A 64 19.38 0.49 11.16
C ASN A 64 20.61 -0.27 10.63
N CYS A 65 20.56 -0.80 9.41
CA CYS A 65 21.64 -1.68 8.88
C CYS A 65 22.05 -1.36 7.44
N GLY A 66 21.52 -0.29 6.84
CA GLY A 66 21.84 0.12 5.47
C GLY A 66 21.37 -0.84 4.37
N TYR A 67 20.73 -1.96 4.71
CA TYR A 67 20.26 -2.93 3.72
C TYR A 67 19.24 -2.33 2.75
N THR A 68 19.52 -2.42 1.46
CA THR A 68 18.64 -1.94 0.38
C THR A 68 17.86 -3.09 -0.24
N VAL A 69 16.60 -2.82 -0.63
CA VAL A 69 15.72 -3.75 -1.32
C VAL A 69 15.04 -3.00 -2.49
N PRO A 70 14.97 -3.59 -3.71
CA PRO A 70 14.23 -3.00 -4.82
C PRO A 70 12.78 -2.69 -4.43
N LYS A 71 12.22 -1.57 -4.92
CA LYS A 71 10.85 -1.15 -4.59
C LYS A 71 9.81 -2.22 -4.90
N GLN A 72 9.93 -2.92 -6.03
CA GLN A 72 8.95 -3.94 -6.43
C GLN A 72 8.99 -5.12 -5.47
N GLU A 73 10.17 -5.69 -5.24
CA GLU A 73 10.38 -6.81 -4.31
C GLU A 73 9.91 -6.46 -2.89
N TYR A 74 10.31 -5.29 -2.36
CA TYR A 74 9.83 -4.84 -1.05
C TYR A 74 8.30 -4.60 -1.05
N GLU A 75 7.73 -3.86 -2.00
CA GLU A 75 6.27 -3.66 -2.07
C GLU A 75 5.52 -5.01 -2.18
N GLU A 76 6.06 -6.02 -2.86
CA GLU A 76 5.45 -7.37 -2.96
C GLU A 76 5.52 -8.18 -1.67
N THR A 77 6.54 -7.99 -0.81
CA THR A 77 6.58 -8.61 0.53
C THR A 77 5.58 -8.00 1.53
N LEU A 78 5.00 -6.83 1.23
CA LEU A 78 4.08 -6.14 2.13
C LEU A 78 2.62 -6.55 1.91
N THR A 79 1.86 -6.57 3.00
CA THR A 79 0.40 -6.78 2.97
C THR A 79 -0.35 -5.44 2.89
N ALA A 80 -1.14 -5.27 1.85
CA ALA A 80 -2.14 -4.21 1.74
C ALA A 80 -3.41 -4.60 2.49
N ASN A 81 -3.74 -3.80 3.49
CA ASN A 81 -5.00 -3.84 4.24
C ASN A 81 -5.99 -2.95 3.50
N ILE A 82 -7.16 -3.48 3.15
CA ILE A 82 -8.17 -2.81 2.33
C ILE A 82 -9.53 -2.91 3.02
N GLU A 83 -10.01 -1.79 3.56
CA GLU A 83 -11.40 -1.61 3.99
C GLU A 83 -12.18 -1.02 2.81
N TYR A 84 -13.23 -1.68 2.34
CA TYR A 84 -13.97 -1.25 1.17
C TYR A 84 -15.48 -1.44 1.33
N THR A 85 -16.25 -0.58 0.67
CA THR A 85 -17.68 -0.72 0.44
C THR A 85 -17.88 -0.91 -1.06
N CYS A 86 -18.40 -2.08 -1.47
CA CYS A 86 -18.56 -2.41 -2.88
C CYS A 86 -19.63 -1.52 -3.54
N PRO A 87 -19.32 -0.80 -4.63
CA PRO A 87 -20.30 0.07 -5.32
C PRO A 87 -21.45 -0.66 -5.99
N HIS A 88 -21.36 -1.97 -6.16
CA HIS A 88 -22.35 -2.78 -6.89
C HIS A 88 -23.35 -3.51 -6.00
N CYS A 89 -22.99 -3.81 -4.75
CA CYS A 89 -23.85 -4.54 -3.81
C CYS A 89 -23.89 -3.91 -2.41
N SER A 90 -23.33 -2.71 -2.26
CA SER A 90 -23.21 -1.93 -1.01
C SER A 90 -22.54 -2.66 0.16
N TYR A 91 -21.91 -3.81 -0.07
CA TYR A 91 -21.28 -4.61 0.96
C TYR A 91 -19.98 -3.97 1.46
N SER A 92 -19.94 -3.63 2.73
CA SER A 92 -18.72 -3.27 3.46
C SER A 92 -17.96 -4.53 3.89
N GLY A 93 -16.68 -4.61 3.54
CA GLY A 93 -15.79 -5.70 3.93
C GLY A 93 -14.35 -5.24 4.10
N GLU A 94 -13.56 -6.09 4.72
CA GLU A 94 -12.12 -5.92 4.92
C GLU A 94 -11.38 -7.04 4.18
N LYS A 95 -10.26 -6.72 3.52
CA LYS A 95 -9.46 -7.69 2.76
C LYS A 95 -7.99 -7.38 2.91
N GLN A 96 -7.19 -8.43 3.05
CA GLN A 96 -5.73 -8.36 3.03
C GLN A 96 -5.24 -9.04 1.76
N ILE A 97 -4.40 -8.36 0.98
CA ILE A 97 -3.75 -8.92 -0.21
C ILE A 97 -2.28 -8.49 -0.27
N PRO A 98 -1.40 -9.22 -0.98
CA PRO A 98 -0.06 -8.74 -1.29
C PRO A 98 -0.12 -7.39 -2.00
N PHE A 99 0.78 -6.47 -1.68
CA PHE A 99 0.78 -5.10 -2.21
C PHE A 99 1.36 -4.99 -3.63
N LYS A 100 0.88 -5.87 -4.51
CA LYS A 100 1.26 -5.95 -5.92
C LYS A 100 0.37 -5.06 -6.78
N ARG A 101 0.86 -3.86 -7.14
CA ARG A 101 0.18 -3.02 -8.14
C ARG A 101 0.30 -3.66 -9.53
N LYS A 102 -0.79 -3.63 -10.29
CA LYS A 102 -0.85 -4.08 -11.70
C LYS A 102 -1.17 -2.87 -12.59
N LYS A 103 -0.53 -2.76 -13.76
CA LYS A 103 -0.90 -1.77 -14.76
C LYS A 103 -2.25 -2.16 -15.37
N VAL A 104 -3.29 -1.40 -15.05
CA VAL A 104 -4.63 -1.56 -15.62
C VAL A 104 -4.94 -0.30 -16.41
N LYS A 105 -5.20 -0.43 -17.73
CA LYS A 105 -5.38 0.71 -18.65
C LYS A 105 -4.25 1.75 -18.53
N GLY A 106 -3.00 1.30 -18.44
CA GLY A 106 -1.81 2.15 -18.29
C GLY A 106 -1.53 2.67 -16.87
N VAL A 107 -2.41 2.47 -15.89
CA VAL A 107 -2.27 3.01 -14.52
C VAL A 107 -1.97 1.92 -13.50
N ASP A 108 -0.90 2.11 -12.71
CA ASP A 108 -0.53 1.23 -11.59
C ASP A 108 -1.61 1.23 -10.50
N SER A 109 -2.42 0.17 -10.49
CA SER A 109 -3.62 0.04 -9.69
C SER A 109 -3.52 -1.21 -8.80
N LEU A 110 -3.92 -1.11 -7.54
CA LEU A 110 -4.10 -2.29 -6.70
C LEU A 110 -5.48 -2.90 -7.03
N VAL A 111 -5.52 -4.20 -7.33
CA VAL A 111 -6.71 -4.91 -7.79
C VAL A 111 -7.12 -5.95 -6.76
N PHE A 112 -8.38 -5.94 -6.34
CA PHE A 112 -8.93 -6.93 -5.41
C PHE A 112 -10.37 -7.28 -5.77
N GLU A 113 -10.87 -8.43 -5.32
CA GLU A 113 -12.22 -8.91 -5.61
C GLU A 113 -13.13 -8.78 -4.39
N CYS A 114 -14.34 -8.25 -4.61
CA CYS A 114 -15.36 -8.14 -3.58
C CYS A 114 -15.85 -9.54 -3.17
N ASP A 115 -15.84 -9.80 -1.86
CA ASP A 115 -16.19 -11.09 -1.28
C ASP A 115 -17.63 -11.52 -1.60
N LYS A 116 -18.59 -10.60 -1.49
CA LYS A 116 -20.02 -10.89 -1.67
C LYS A 116 -20.46 -11.06 -3.13
N CYS A 117 -19.72 -10.54 -4.11
CA CYS A 117 -20.19 -10.50 -5.51
C CYS A 117 -19.13 -10.79 -6.58
N GLY A 118 -17.90 -11.16 -6.19
CA GLY A 118 -16.79 -11.47 -7.10
C GLY A 118 -16.26 -10.30 -7.95
N LYS A 119 -16.88 -9.12 -7.91
CA LYS A 119 -16.50 -8.00 -8.79
C LYS A 119 -15.13 -7.43 -8.42
N LYS A 120 -14.30 -7.23 -9.45
CA LYS A 120 -12.95 -6.65 -9.36
C LYS A 120 -13.03 -5.14 -9.12
N ILE A 121 -12.48 -4.68 -8.02
CA ILE A 121 -12.39 -3.27 -7.62
C ILE A 121 -10.94 -2.81 -7.82
N LEU A 122 -10.78 -1.62 -8.40
CA LEU A 122 -9.50 -1.05 -8.82
C LEU A 122 -9.16 0.20 -7.98
N ILE A 123 -8.01 0.18 -7.32
CA ILE A 123 -7.50 1.32 -6.53
C ILE A 123 -6.46 2.09 -7.38
N THR A 124 -6.96 2.89 -8.34
CA THR A 124 -6.31 3.53 -9.51
C THR A 124 -5.53 4.86 -9.29
N LYS A 125 -4.99 5.13 -8.09
CA LYS A 125 -4.52 6.49 -7.66
C LYS A 125 -5.56 7.62 -7.93
N LYS A 126 -5.37 8.48 -8.94
CA LYS A 126 -6.37 9.39 -9.54
C LYS A 126 -5.92 9.56 -10.99
N MET A 127 -6.70 9.12 -11.96
CA MET A 127 -6.56 9.62 -13.33
C MET A 127 -6.90 11.11 -13.27
N LYS A 128 -6.01 11.95 -13.79
CA LYS A 128 -6.20 13.41 -13.85
C LYS A 128 -6.72 13.75 -15.24
#